data_AF-A0A920IBN0-F1
#
_entry.id   AF-A0A920IBN0-F1
#
_cell.length_a   1.000
_cell.length_b   1.000
_cell.length_c   1.000
_cell.angle_alpha   90.00
_cell.angle_beta   90.00
_cell.angle_gamma   90.00
#
_symmetry.space_group_name_H-M   'P 1'
#
loop_
_entity.id
_entity.type
_entity.pdbx_description
1 polymer ?
#
loop_
_entity_poly.entity_id
_entity_poly.type
_entity_poly.pdbx_seq_one_letter_code
_entity_poly.pdbx_strand_id
1 'polypeptide(L)'
;MVGYLNNDEILDQLKSKYPNRVLTTTSEIGALFPVGQVIEGQSSSAIGEIVKRNLDLGQLFVKLTQGTKFTAGETISYVDTSATGSPTRTLSITGETEQYNAVHHYEDNGVQVDIDPFSGLA
;
A
#
# COMPACT_ATOMS: atom_id res chain seq x y z
N MET A 1 0.59 -36.37 15.73
CA MET A 1 0.04 -36.06 14.41
C MET A 1 0.33 -34.60 14.17
N VAL A 2 1.43 -34.27 13.49
CA VAL A 2 1.78 -32.88 13.16
C VAL A 2 0.92 -32.53 11.95
N GLY A 3 -0.10 -31.69 12.16
CA GLY A 3 -0.98 -31.24 11.08
C GLY A 3 -0.18 -30.37 10.12
N TYR A 4 0.14 -30.93 8.96
CA TYR A 4 0.58 -30.13 7.82
C TYR A 4 -0.63 -29.32 7.40
N LEU A 5 -0.62 -28.03 7.73
CA LEU A 5 -1.57 -27.08 7.18
C LEU A 5 -1.40 -27.13 5.66
N ASN A 6 -2.46 -27.48 4.95
CA ASN A 6 -2.44 -27.45 3.49
C ASN A 6 -2.23 -25.99 3.05
N ASN A 7 -1.38 -25.76 2.05
CA ASN A 7 -1.03 -24.41 1.60
C ASN A 7 -2.27 -23.56 1.25
N ASP A 8 -3.35 -24.20 0.79
CA ASP A 8 -4.62 -23.54 0.49
C ASP A 8 -5.33 -22.98 1.73
N GLU A 9 -5.32 -23.71 2.85
CA GLU A 9 -5.93 -23.25 4.11
C GLU A 9 -5.15 -22.08 4.73
N ILE A 10 -3.82 -22.08 4.57
CA ILE A 10 -2.97 -20.95 4.98
C ILE A 10 -3.27 -19.73 4.11
N LEU A 11 -3.38 -19.90 2.80
CA LEU A 11 -3.66 -18.82 1.87
C LEU A 11 -5.01 -18.14 2.13
N ASP A 12 -6.06 -18.92 2.42
CA ASP A 12 -7.38 -18.39 2.74
C ASP A 12 -7.41 -17.66 4.08
N GLN A 13 -6.69 -18.16 5.09
CA GLN A 13 -6.51 -17.46 6.37
C GLN A 13 -5.77 -16.13 6.19
N LEU A 14 -4.75 -16.08 5.32
CA LEU A 14 -3.99 -14.87 5.05
C LEU A 14 -4.79 -13.83 4.28
N LYS A 15 -5.55 -14.24 3.25
CA LYS A 15 -6.46 -13.34 2.52
C LYS A 15 -7.50 -12.71 3.45
N SER A 16 -8.04 -13.49 4.39
CA SER A 16 -8.99 -13.02 5.40
C SER A 16 -8.35 -12.05 6.38
N LYS A 17 -7.12 -12.33 6.83
CA LYS A 17 -6.41 -11.51 7.82
C LYS A 17 -5.82 -10.22 7.25
N TYR A 18 -5.47 -10.21 5.96
CA TYR A 18 -4.83 -9.11 5.26
C TYR A 18 -5.58 -8.70 3.98
N PRO A 19 -6.82 -8.17 4.10
CA PRO A 19 -7.67 -7.87 2.94
C PRO A 19 -7.28 -6.58 2.21
N ASN A 20 -6.25 -5.86 2.67
CA ASN A 20 -5.91 -4.55 2.11
C ASN A 20 -5.01 -4.69 0.87
N ARG A 21 -4.95 -3.61 0.09
CA ARG A 21 -3.97 -3.43 -0.98
C ARG A 21 -2.77 -2.65 -0.45
N VAL A 22 -1.59 -2.92 -0.99
CA VAL A 22 -0.37 -2.18 -0.70
C VAL A 22 0.06 -1.45 -1.96
N LEU A 23 0.06 -0.12 -1.88
CA LEU A 23 0.52 0.75 -2.94
C LEU A 23 1.94 1.18 -2.61
N THR A 24 2.86 1.06 -3.56
CA THR A 24 4.25 1.52 -3.41
C THR A 24 4.46 2.77 -4.25
N THR A 25 5.24 3.71 -3.75
CA THR A 25 5.60 4.94 -4.45
C THR A 25 7.05 5.33 -4.14
N THR A 26 7.66 6.09 -5.03
CA THR A 26 8.98 6.71 -4.85
C THR A 26 8.89 8.17 -4.42
N SER A 27 7.67 8.71 -4.31
CA SER A 27 7.41 10.09 -3.92
C SER A 27 7.22 10.22 -2.41
N GLU A 28 7.51 11.40 -1.86
CA GLU A 28 7.41 11.66 -0.42
C GLU A 28 5.94 11.61 0.06
N ILE A 29 5.58 10.52 0.75
CA ILE A 29 4.20 10.27 1.24
C ILE A 29 3.94 10.75 2.66
N GLY A 30 4.98 11.08 3.42
CA GLY A 30 4.90 11.34 4.87
C GLY A 30 3.94 12.47 5.23
N ALA A 31 4.04 13.59 4.53
CA ALA A 31 3.25 14.78 4.82
C ALA A 31 1.94 14.87 4.02
N LEU A 32 1.87 14.24 2.84
CA LEU A 32 0.82 14.52 1.85
C LEU A 32 -0.33 13.51 1.85
N PHE A 33 -0.16 12.32 2.40
CA PHE A 33 -1.19 11.27 2.39
C PHE A 33 -1.37 10.68 3.78
N PRO A 34 -2.15 11.29 4.67
CA PRO A 34 -2.39 10.79 6.02
C PRO A 34 -3.33 9.57 6.06
N VAL A 35 -3.22 8.79 7.15
CA VAL A 35 -4.17 7.70 7.45
C VAL A 35 -5.58 8.27 7.62
N GLY A 36 -6.59 7.55 7.15
CA GLY A 36 -8.00 7.92 7.15
C GLY A 36 -8.47 8.68 5.91
N GLN A 37 -7.56 9.04 5.00
CA GLN A 37 -7.95 9.68 3.75
C GLN A 37 -8.48 8.66 2.74
N VAL A 38 -9.53 9.06 2.04
CA VAL A 38 -10.10 8.30 0.93
C VAL A 38 -9.45 8.78 -0.36
N ILE A 39 -8.70 7.89 -1.01
CA ILE A 39 -8.01 8.14 -2.26
C ILE A 39 -8.75 7.49 -3.44
N GLU A 40 -8.61 8.10 -4.60
CA GLU A 40 -9.16 7.62 -5.87
C GLU A 40 -8.05 7.46 -6.91
N GLY A 41 -8.05 6.33 -7.61
CA GLY A 41 -7.17 6.06 -8.75
C GLY A 41 -7.69 6.72 -10.03
N GLN A 42 -6.86 7.52 -10.69
CA GLN A 42 -7.26 8.26 -11.90
C GLN A 42 -7.42 7.36 -13.14
N SER A 43 -6.79 6.19 -13.18
CA SER A 43 -6.91 5.25 -14.30
C SER A 43 -7.79 4.05 -13.96
N SER A 44 -7.70 3.53 -12.73
CA SER A 44 -8.48 2.39 -12.28
C SER A 44 -9.90 2.73 -11.81
N SER A 45 -10.15 4.00 -11.46
CA SER A 45 -11.35 4.43 -10.73
C SER A 45 -11.58 3.67 -9.41
N ALA A 46 -10.53 3.03 -8.88
CA ALA A 46 -10.60 2.38 -7.58
C ALA A 46 -10.61 3.43 -6.47
N ILE A 47 -11.42 3.18 -5.44
CA ILE A 47 -11.53 4.06 -4.27
C ILE A 47 -11.17 3.25 -3.03
N GLY A 48 -10.37 3.83 -2.15
CA GLY A 48 -10.04 3.18 -0.89
C GLY A 48 -9.56 4.14 0.19
N GLU A 49 -9.63 3.68 1.44
CA GLU A 49 -9.18 4.41 2.60
C GLU A 49 -7.77 3.99 3.00
N ILE A 50 -6.88 4.95 3.27
CA ILE A 50 -5.54 4.67 3.79
C ILE A 50 -5.66 4.22 5.24
N VAL A 51 -5.35 2.95 5.53
CA VAL A 51 -5.44 2.38 6.89
C VAL A 51 -4.09 2.32 7.60
N LYS A 52 -2.98 2.30 6.85
CA LYS A 52 -1.62 2.31 7.41
C LYS A 52 -0.64 2.88 6.38
N ARG A 53 0.49 3.38 6.87
CA ARG A 53 1.61 3.87 6.05
C ARG A 53 2.90 3.26 6.55
N ASN A 54 3.80 2.95 5.62
CA ASN A 54 5.19 2.62 5.89
C ASN A 54 6.05 3.64 5.14
N LEU A 55 6.54 4.65 5.87
CA LEU A 55 7.25 5.78 5.28
C LEU A 55 8.65 5.39 4.80
N ASP A 56 9.30 4.46 5.52
CA ASP A 56 10.65 3.99 5.21
C ASP A 56 10.69 3.27 3.85
N LEU A 57 9.57 2.64 3.47
CA LEU A 57 9.45 1.87 2.23
C LEU A 57 8.56 2.54 1.18
N GLY A 58 8.07 3.76 1.44
CA GLY A 58 7.19 4.46 0.50
C GLY A 58 5.87 3.73 0.24
N GLN A 59 5.25 3.11 1.26
CA GLN A 59 4.04 2.31 1.09
C GLN A 59 2.80 2.84 1.80
N LEU A 60 1.67 2.67 1.13
CA LEU A 60 0.33 2.92 1.65
C LEU A 60 -0.46 1.61 1.69
N PHE A 61 -1.07 1.32 2.83
CA PHE A 61 -2.00 0.21 2.99
C PHE A 61 -3.40 0.77 2.84
N VAL A 62 -4.14 0.26 1.88
CA VAL A 62 -5.40 0.82 1.43
C VAL A 62 -6.49 -0.23 1.51
N LYS A 63 -7.56 0.09 2.25
CA LYS A 63 -8.78 -0.71 2.28
C LYS A 63 -9.67 -0.23 1.15
N LEU A 64 -9.87 -1.07 0.13
CA LEU A 64 -10.76 -0.76 -0.97
C LEU A 64 -12.21 -0.62 -0.49
N THR A 65 -12.88 0.42 -0.97
CA THR A 65 -14.32 0.66 -0.78
C THR A 65 -15.07 0.59 -2.10
N GLN A 66 -14.39 0.82 -3.23
CA GLN A 66 -14.91 0.64 -4.58
C GLN A 66 -13.80 0.16 -5.53
N GLY A 67 -14.18 -0.62 -6.54
CA GLY A 67 -13.24 -1.23 -7.48
C GLY A 67 -12.55 -2.46 -6.90
N THR A 68 -11.71 -3.11 -7.71
CA THR A 68 -11.04 -4.37 -7.35
C THR A 68 -9.56 -4.18 -7.02
N LYS A 69 -8.89 -3.22 -7.67
CA LYS A 69 -7.49 -2.86 -7.43
C LYS A 69 -7.13 -1.52 -8.09
N PHE A 70 -6.02 -0.96 -7.65
CA PHE A 70 -5.32 0.11 -8.37
C PHE A 70 -4.47 -0.47 -9.51
N THR A 71 -3.90 0.39 -10.34
CA THR A 71 -3.01 0.07 -11.45
C THR A 71 -1.63 0.63 -11.16
N ALA A 72 -0.60 -0.22 -11.17
CA ALA A 72 0.77 0.24 -11.06
C ALA A 72 1.10 1.28 -12.15
N GLY A 73 1.76 2.37 -11.77
CA GLY A 73 2.04 3.51 -12.65
C GLY A 73 0.93 4.56 -12.69
N GLU A 74 -0.23 4.33 -12.06
CA GLU A 74 -1.30 5.33 -12.05
C GLU A 74 -1.05 6.46 -11.05
N THR A 75 -1.78 7.55 -11.22
CA THR A 75 -1.88 8.62 -10.23
C THR A 75 -3.09 8.38 -9.34
N ILE A 76 -2.89 8.45 -8.03
CA ILE A 76 -3.96 8.52 -7.05
C ILE A 76 -4.15 9.96 -6.58
N SER A 77 -5.35 10.28 -6.11
CA SER A 77 -5.66 11.61 -5.59
C SER A 77 -6.67 11.60 -4.45
N TYR A 78 -6.67 12.63 -3.62
CA TYR A 78 -7.78 12.94 -2.72
C TYR A 78 -7.95 14.45 -2.57
N VAL A 79 -9.12 14.89 -2.11
CA VAL A 79 -9.37 16.29 -1.77
C VAL A 79 -9.09 16.51 -0.30
N ASP A 80 -8.09 17.35 0.01
CA ASP A 80 -7.70 17.66 1.37
C ASP A 80 -8.61 18.74 1.96
N THR A 81 -9.76 18.32 2.49
CA THR A 81 -10.75 19.20 3.11
C THR A 81 -10.29 19.83 4.43
N SER A 82 -9.15 19.38 4.98
CA SER A 82 -8.58 19.94 6.21
C SER A 82 -7.75 21.21 5.96
N ALA A 83 -7.28 21.40 4.73
CA ALA A 83 -6.53 22.58 4.32
C ALA A 83 -7.44 23.67 3.73
N THR A 84 -7.10 24.94 3.97
CA THR A 84 -7.82 26.08 3.40
C THR A 84 -7.86 25.99 1.86
N GLY A 85 -9.05 26.08 1.28
CA GLY A 85 -9.25 25.98 -0.16
C GLY A 85 -9.40 24.56 -0.70
N SER A 86 -9.40 23.54 0.17
CA SER A 86 -9.64 22.14 -0.18
C SER A 86 -8.82 21.64 -1.39
N PRO A 87 -7.49 21.78 -1.38
CA PRO A 87 -6.67 21.42 -2.52
C PRO A 87 -6.72 19.91 -2.81
N THR A 88 -6.69 19.55 -4.09
CA THR A 88 -6.47 18.16 -4.51
C THR A 88 -5.00 17.79 -4.35
N ARG A 89 -4.73 16.71 -3.64
CA ARG A 89 -3.40 16.09 -3.53
C ARG A 89 -3.31 14.94 -4.51
N THR A 90 -2.15 14.78 -5.14
CA THR A 90 -1.90 13.71 -6.11
C THR A 90 -0.58 13.00 -5.81
N LEU A 91 -0.50 11.73 -6.20
CA LEU A 91 0.67 10.89 -6.01
C LEU A 91 0.70 9.82 -7.10
N SER A 92 1.85 9.62 -7.74
CA SER A 92 2.04 8.49 -8.64
C SER A 92 2.48 7.25 -7.85
N ILE A 93 1.83 6.12 -8.10
CA ILE A 93 2.21 4.83 -7.52
C ILE A 93 3.05 4.05 -8.53
N THR A 94 4.11 3.41 -8.08
CA THR A 94 4.99 2.57 -8.90
C THR A 94 4.59 1.10 -8.86
N GLY A 95 3.87 0.69 -7.82
CA GLY A 95 3.48 -0.69 -7.60
C GLY A 95 2.17 -0.84 -6.86
N GLU A 96 1.54 -1.99 -7.08
CA GLU A 96 0.26 -2.38 -6.49
C GLU A 96 0.32 -3.89 -6.21
N THR A 97 0.03 -4.29 -4.98
CA THR A 97 0.00 -5.71 -4.60
C THR A 97 -1.02 -5.96 -3.49
N GLU A 98 -1.40 -7.22 -3.32
CA GLU A 98 -2.20 -7.67 -2.18
C GLU A 98 -1.35 -7.68 -0.91
N GLN A 99 -1.93 -7.25 0.21
CA GLN A 99 -1.18 -7.16 1.46
C GLN A 99 -0.58 -8.51 1.89
N TYR A 100 -1.29 -9.63 1.70
CA TYR A 100 -0.73 -10.95 2.03
C TYR A 100 0.47 -11.31 1.16
N ASN A 101 0.47 -10.95 -0.13
CA ASN A 101 1.62 -11.12 -1.02
C ASN A 101 2.77 -10.19 -0.64
N ALA A 102 2.47 -8.96 -0.17
CA ALA A 102 3.49 -8.03 0.30
C ALA A 102 4.20 -8.55 1.55
N VAL A 103 3.47 -9.05 2.55
CA VAL A 103 4.05 -9.61 3.79
C VAL A 103 4.98 -10.77 3.46
N HIS A 104 4.61 -11.64 2.52
CA HIS A 104 5.46 -12.75 2.10
C HIS A 104 6.73 -12.26 1.39
N HIS A 105 6.63 -11.27 0.52
CA HIS A 105 7.82 -10.65 -0.10
C HIS A 105 8.74 -9.96 0.93
N TYR A 106 8.22 -9.56 2.10
CA TYR A 106 9.02 -9.07 3.21
C TYR A 106 9.66 -10.16 4.07
N GLU A 107 9.02 -11.32 4.16
CA GLU A 107 9.53 -12.46 4.94
C GLU A 107 10.44 -13.40 4.12
N ASP A 108 10.34 -13.35 2.79
CA ASP A 108 11.12 -14.15 1.83
C ASP A 108 12.54 -13.62 1.66
N ASN A 109 13.27 -13.49 2.78
CA ASN A 109 14.71 -13.47 2.77
C ASN A 109 15.38 -13.77 4.11
N GLY A 110 14.66 -13.98 5.24
CA GLY A 110 15.28 -14.37 6.52
C GLY A 110 16.43 -13.46 7.01
N VAL A 111 16.61 -12.30 6.39
CA VAL A 111 17.67 -11.34 6.59
C VAL A 111 16.94 -10.03 6.84
N GLN A 112 17.10 -9.47 8.04
CA GLN A 112 16.86 -8.06 8.26
C GLN A 112 17.86 -7.31 7.37
N VAL A 113 17.42 -6.95 6.17
CA VAL A 113 18.17 -6.02 5.35
C VAL A 113 17.84 -4.65 5.92
N ASP A 114 18.81 -4.03 6.59
CA ASP A 114 18.76 -2.60 6.89
C ASP A 114 18.64 -1.90 5.54
N ILE A 115 17.43 -1.46 5.19
CA ILE A 115 17.21 -0.61 4.03
C ILE A 115 17.63 0.77 4.50
N ASP A 116 18.92 1.07 4.38
CA ASP A 116 19.44 2.42 4.54
C ASP A 116 18.94 3.26 3.35
N PRO A 117 17.99 4.20 3.55
CA PRO A 117 17.35 4.93 2.45
C PRO A 117 18.23 6.06 1.87
N PHE A 118 19.53 6.08 2.20
CA PHE A 118 20.46 7.16 1.85
C PHE A 118 21.77 6.71 1.17
N SER A 119 21.85 5.49 0.63
CA SER A 119 23.00 5.06 -0.18
C SER A 119 22.93 5.58 -1.63
N GLY A 120 22.90 6.91 -1.75
CA GLY A 120 22.86 7.64 -3.01
C GLY A 120 23.78 8.85 -2.99
N LEU A 121 25.05 8.67 -2.63
CA LEU A 121 26.10 9.64 -2.91
C LEU A 121 27.38 8.89 -3.32
N ALA A 122 27.57 8.77 -4.64
CA ALA A 122 28.88 8.60 -5.24
C ALA A 122 29.50 9.98 -5.50
#